data_AF-A0A970V395-F1
#
_entry.id   AF-A0A970V395-F1
#
_cell.length_a   1.000
_cell.length_b   1.000
_cell.length_c   1.000
_cell.angle_alpha   90.00
_cell.angle_beta   90.00
_cell.angle_gamma   90.00
#
_symmetry.space_group_name_H-M   'P 1'
#
loop_
_entity.id
_entity.type
_entity.pdbx_description
1 polymer ?
#
loop_
_entity_poly.entity_id
_entity_poly.type
_entity_poly.pdbx_seq_one_letter_code
_entity_poly.pdbx_strand_id
1 'polypeptide(L)'
;MTSAISVKDHGAIGDGRTDEAPAIQRALDSGAREVRVPAGIYLLDETLLLGSDMRLTVDSQATLRLAKGAGPRLGAGGFLLTNRDHASGNRNLTVEGGVWDGNNPGNPRGP
;
A
#
# COMPACT_ATOMS: atom_id res chain seq x y z
N MET A 1 19.15 -11.30 -12.01
CA MET A 1 18.96 -10.09 -11.19
C MET A 1 17.46 -9.78 -11.25
N THR A 2 16.72 -9.91 -10.16
CA THR A 2 15.31 -9.47 -10.16
C THR A 2 15.32 -7.96 -9.98
N SER A 3 15.03 -7.24 -11.06
CA SER A 3 14.90 -5.78 -11.03
C SER A 3 13.70 -5.38 -10.18
N ALA A 4 13.86 -4.35 -9.35
CA ALA A 4 12.73 -3.70 -8.70
C ALA A 4 11.74 -3.19 -9.75
N ILE A 5 10.44 -3.27 -9.46
CA ILE A 5 9.38 -2.75 -10.33
C ILE A 5 8.70 -1.55 -9.68
N SER A 6 8.10 -0.67 -10.48
CA SER A 6 7.29 0.43 -9.96
C SER A 6 5.80 0.08 -10.00
N VAL A 7 5.04 0.57 -9.03
CA VAL A 7 3.56 0.54 -9.11
C VAL A 7 3.02 1.29 -10.33
N LYS A 8 3.79 2.25 -10.88
CA LYS A 8 3.42 2.97 -12.12
C LYS A 8 3.45 2.07 -13.35
N ASP A 9 4.30 1.04 -13.35
CA ASP A 9 4.34 0.03 -14.43
C ASP A 9 3.05 -0.81 -14.45
N HIS A 10 2.27 -0.78 -13.37
CA HIS A 10 0.99 -1.47 -13.22
C HIS A 10 -0.23 -0.54 -13.27
N GLY A 11 -0.02 0.73 -13.65
CA GLY A 11 -1.07 1.71 -13.88
C GLY A 11 -1.40 2.62 -12.71
N ALA A 12 -0.61 2.63 -11.64
CA ALA A 12 -0.76 3.62 -10.58
C ALA A 12 -0.25 4.99 -11.07
N ILE A 13 -0.94 6.05 -10.68
CA ILE A 13 -0.74 7.44 -11.12
C ILE A 13 -0.12 8.27 -9.99
N GLY A 14 -0.66 8.17 -8.78
CA GLY A 14 -0.29 8.97 -7.61
C GLY A 14 -0.96 10.35 -7.58
N ASP A 15 -2.19 10.47 -8.09
CA ASP A 15 -2.90 11.74 -8.29
C ASP A 15 -3.75 12.22 -7.11
N GLY A 16 -3.87 11.41 -6.05
CA GLY A 16 -4.71 11.68 -4.87
C GLY A 16 -6.21 11.66 -5.14
N ARG A 17 -6.66 11.05 -6.24
CA ARG A 17 -8.05 11.05 -6.69
C ARG A 17 -8.54 9.68 -7.13
N THR A 18 -7.73 8.97 -7.90
CA THR A 18 -8.06 7.66 -8.45
C THR A 18 -7.90 6.59 -7.37
N ASP A 19 -8.76 5.57 -7.36
CA ASP A 19 -8.49 4.37 -6.55
C ASP A 19 -7.35 3.57 -7.17
N GLU A 20 -6.24 3.50 -6.45
CA GLU A 20 -4.99 2.92 -6.94
C GLU A 20 -4.71 1.56 -6.31
N ALA A 21 -5.55 1.10 -5.38
CA ALA A 21 -5.42 -0.20 -4.75
C ALA A 21 -5.31 -1.35 -5.78
N PRO A 22 -6.11 -1.40 -6.87
CA PRO A 22 -5.98 -2.47 -7.87
C PRO A 22 -4.63 -2.46 -8.60
N ALA A 23 -4.10 -1.28 -8.90
CA ALA A 23 -2.82 -1.15 -9.61
C ALA A 23 -1.63 -1.53 -8.70
N ILE A 24 -1.66 -1.05 -7.46
CA ILE A 24 -0.63 -1.36 -6.47
C ILE A 24 -0.67 -2.85 -6.12
N GLN A 25 -1.86 -3.43 -5.94
CA GLN A 25 -1.98 -4.85 -5.66
C GLN A 25 -1.43 -5.70 -6.81
N ARG A 26 -1.68 -5.34 -8.08
CA ARG A 26 -1.06 -6.04 -9.22
C ARG A 26 0.47 -6.00 -9.18
N ALA A 27 1.07 -4.90 -8.75
CA ALA A 27 2.52 -4.81 -8.58
C ALA A 27 3.01 -5.73 -7.44
N LEU A 28 2.31 -5.74 -6.30
CA LEU A 28 2.61 -6.64 -5.17
C LEU A 28 2.45 -8.13 -5.54
N ASP A 29 1.54 -8.44 -6.46
CA ASP A 29 1.24 -9.81 -6.92
C ASP A 29 2.16 -10.28 -8.06
N SER A 30 3.02 -9.40 -8.58
CA SER A 30 3.90 -9.70 -9.73
C SER A 30 4.96 -10.77 -9.46
N GLY A 31 5.23 -11.08 -8.19
CA GLY A 31 6.37 -11.91 -7.78
C GLY A 31 7.71 -11.17 -7.74
N ALA A 32 7.73 -9.84 -7.93
CA ALA A 32 8.93 -9.04 -7.75
C ALA A 32 9.39 -9.02 -6.29
N ARG A 33 10.71 -9.10 -6.08
CA ARG A 33 11.30 -9.01 -4.74
C ARG A 33 11.26 -7.60 -4.16
N GLU A 34 11.20 -6.58 -5.01
CA GLU A 34 11.12 -5.18 -4.61
C GLU A 34 10.08 -4.46 -5.45
N VAL A 35 9.13 -3.82 -4.78
CA VAL A 35 8.10 -2.97 -5.37
C VAL A 35 8.32 -1.55 -4.86
N ARG A 36 8.36 -0.59 -5.79
CA ARG A 36 8.60 0.82 -5.50
C ARG A 36 7.35 1.66 -5.72
N VAL A 37 7.05 2.52 -4.75
CA VAL A 37 6.03 3.56 -4.86
C VAL A 37 6.72 4.92 -5.00
N PRO A 38 6.76 5.51 -6.20
CA PRO A 38 7.33 6.85 -6.40
C PRO A 38 6.53 7.94 -5.69
N ALA A 39 7.07 9.16 -5.64
CA ALA A 39 6.35 10.33 -5.11
C ALA A 39 4.95 10.49 -5.74
N GLY A 40 3.97 10.84 -4.90
CA GLY A 40 2.56 10.96 -5.27
C GLY A 40 1.60 10.68 -4.10
N ILE A 41 0.30 10.88 -4.31
CA ILE A 41 -0.73 10.51 -3.34
C ILE A 41 -1.55 9.35 -3.92
N TYR A 42 -1.54 8.23 -3.22
CA TYR A 42 -2.15 6.99 -3.67
C TYR A 42 -3.37 6.69 -2.80
N LEU A 43 -4.57 6.87 -3.34
CA LEU A 43 -5.78 6.52 -2.60
C LEU A 43 -6.06 5.03 -2.70
N LEU A 44 -6.47 4.45 -1.58
CA LEU A 44 -6.73 3.03 -1.44
C LEU A 44 -8.17 2.81 -0.96
N ASP A 45 -9.02 2.24 -1.79
CA ASP A 45 -10.35 1.80 -1.36
C ASP A 45 -10.34 0.41 -0.69
N GLU A 46 -9.25 -0.33 -0.84
CA GLU A 46 -9.06 -1.69 -0.33
C GLU A 46 -7.74 -1.85 0.44
N THR A 47 -7.70 -2.87 1.31
CA THR A 47 -6.49 -3.27 2.04
C THR A 47 -5.47 -3.87 1.07
N LEU A 48 -4.22 -3.40 1.11
CA LEU A 48 -3.12 -4.02 0.36
C LEU A 48 -2.59 -5.29 1.05
N LEU A 49 -2.39 -6.37 0.29
CA LEU A 49 -1.95 -7.68 0.78
C LEU A 49 -0.51 -8.01 0.36
N LEU A 50 0.38 -8.17 1.34
CA LEU A 50 1.80 -8.41 1.11
C LEU A 50 2.17 -9.90 1.28
N GLY A 51 2.81 -10.48 0.26
CA GLY A 51 3.31 -11.86 0.29
C GLY A 51 4.76 -11.95 0.74
N SER A 52 5.22 -13.12 1.18
CA SER A 52 6.58 -13.34 1.71
C SER A 52 7.71 -12.93 0.76
N ASP A 53 8.89 -12.69 1.32
CA ASP A 53 10.14 -12.44 0.58
C ASP A 53 10.09 -11.20 -0.34
N MET A 54 9.40 -10.14 0.10
CA MET A 54 9.28 -8.88 -0.62
C MET A 54 9.71 -7.65 0.20
N ARG A 55 10.14 -6.63 -0.53
CA ARG A 55 10.37 -5.26 -0.05
C ARG A 55 9.44 -4.29 -0.75
N LEU A 56 8.66 -3.54 0.02
CA LEU A 56 7.90 -2.39 -0.45
C LEU A 56 8.63 -1.12 0.00
N THR A 57 9.24 -0.42 -0.96
CA THR A 57 9.93 0.86 -0.71
C THR A 57 9.05 1.99 -1.20
N VAL A 58 8.68 2.90 -0.30
CA VAL A 58 7.84 4.05 -0.59
C VAL A 58 8.69 5.31 -0.54
N ASP A 59 8.63 6.11 -1.61
CA ASP A 59 9.33 7.39 -1.68
C ASP A 59 8.94 8.29 -0.49
N SER A 60 9.88 9.03 0.06
CA SER A 60 9.63 9.95 1.19
C SER A 60 8.56 11.01 0.90
N GLN A 61 8.31 11.34 -0.37
CA GLN A 61 7.28 12.28 -0.82
C GLN A 61 5.99 11.57 -1.26
N ALA A 62 5.88 10.25 -1.07
CA ALA A 62 4.67 9.50 -1.35
C ALA A 62 3.79 9.34 -0.10
N THR A 63 2.48 9.44 -0.30
CA THR A 63 1.47 9.16 0.73
C THR A 63 0.54 8.08 0.21
N LEU A 64 0.49 6.94 0.89
CA LEU A 64 -0.56 5.96 0.70
C LEU A 64 -1.67 6.27 1.71
N ARG A 65 -2.90 6.43 1.24
CA ARG A 65 -4.00 6.91 2.06
C ARG A 65 -5.27 6.10 1.82
N LEU A 66 -5.93 5.67 2.89
CA LEU A 66 -7.26 5.09 2.77
C LEU A 66 -8.25 6.13 2.21
N ALA A 67 -8.99 5.75 1.17
CA ALA A 67 -9.99 6.60 0.55
C ALA A 67 -11.14 6.91 1.52
N LYS A 68 -11.91 7.97 1.23
CA LYS A 68 -13.01 8.41 2.10
C LYS A 68 -14.05 7.29 2.23
N GLY A 69 -14.33 6.89 3.46
CA GLY A 69 -15.31 5.84 3.75
C GLY A 69 -14.79 4.42 3.52
N ALA A 70 -13.52 4.22 3.16
CA ALA A 70 -12.92 2.89 3.01
C ALA A 70 -12.90 2.13 4.35
N GLY A 71 -12.43 2.77 5.44
CA GLY A 71 -12.40 2.15 6.77
C GLY A 71 -13.73 1.52 7.21
N PRO A 72 -14.85 2.26 7.21
CA PRO A 72 -16.17 1.69 7.52
C PRO A 72 -16.59 0.54 6.60
N ARG A 73 -16.27 0.60 5.30
CA ARG A 73 -16.56 -0.47 4.32
C ARG A 73 -15.76 -1.74 4.59
N LEU A 74 -14.52 -1.58 5.01
CA LEU A 74 -13.61 -2.68 5.32
C LEU A 74 -13.88 -3.30 6.71
N GLY A 75 -14.59 -2.58 7.59
CA GLY A 75 -14.95 -3.05 8.92
C GLY A 75 -13.75 -3.20 9.86
N ALA A 76 -13.90 -4.01 10.92
CA ALA A 76 -12.87 -4.20 11.94
C ALA A 76 -11.56 -4.85 11.43
N GLY A 77 -11.57 -5.40 10.21
CA GLY A 77 -10.39 -5.94 9.51
C GLY A 77 -9.84 -5.01 8.43
N GLY A 78 -10.29 -3.75 8.39
CA GLY A 78 -9.79 -2.74 7.46
C GLY A 78 -8.43 -2.21 7.86
N PHE A 79 -7.42 -2.55 7.07
CA PHE A 79 -6.06 -2.05 7.23
C PHE A 79 -5.67 -1.26 5.99
N LEU A 80 -4.71 -0.37 6.12
CA LEU A 80 -4.09 0.22 4.94
C LEU A 80 -3.29 -0.86 4.18
N LEU A 81 -2.58 -1.71 4.94
CA LEU A 81 -1.91 -2.89 4.44
C LEU A 81 -1.83 -3.97 5.52
N THR A 82 -1.74 -5.23 5.09
CA THR A 82 -1.49 -6.37 5.96
C THR A 82 -0.76 -7.48 5.21
N ASN A 83 -0.18 -8.44 5.93
CA ASN A 83 0.35 -9.63 5.29
C ASN A 83 -0.79 -10.46 4.65
N ARG A 84 -0.51 -11.20 3.58
CA ARG A 84 -1.54 -11.91 2.81
C ARG A 84 -2.14 -13.11 3.53
N ASP A 85 -1.30 -13.95 4.15
CA ASP A 85 -1.73 -15.19 4.79
C ASP A 85 -1.83 -14.99 6.31
N HIS A 86 -3.04 -14.75 6.82
CA HIS A 86 -3.28 -14.59 8.26
C HIS A 86 -3.33 -15.90 9.03
N ALA A 87 -3.44 -17.05 8.35
CA ALA A 87 -3.48 -18.36 8.99
C ALA A 87 -2.06 -18.87 9.29
N SER A 88 -1.16 -18.76 8.30
CA SER A 88 0.22 -19.27 8.40
C SER A 88 1.27 -18.18 8.57
N GLY A 89 0.88 -16.91 8.37
CA GLY A 89 1.78 -15.77 8.36
C GLY A 89 2.56 -15.63 7.04
N ASN A 90 3.29 -14.51 6.94
CA ASN A 90 4.30 -14.28 5.91
C ASN A 90 5.63 -13.91 6.58
N ARG A 91 6.74 -14.10 5.87
CA ARG A 91 8.09 -13.86 6.39
C ARG A 91 8.91 -12.98 5.46
N ASN A 92 9.99 -12.41 5.98
CA ASN A 92 10.95 -11.60 5.21
C ASN A 92 10.27 -10.45 4.44
N LEU A 93 9.35 -9.77 5.11
CA LEU A 93 8.66 -8.59 4.60
C LEU A 93 9.38 -7.34 5.08
N THR A 94 9.74 -6.45 4.16
CA THR A 94 10.17 -5.09 4.50
C THR A 94 9.18 -4.09 3.94
N VAL A 95 8.76 -3.13 4.77
CA VAL A 95 7.98 -1.96 4.36
C VAL A 95 8.69 -0.73 4.92
N GLU A 96 9.07 0.20 4.06
CA GLU A 96 9.85 1.37 4.48
C GLU A 96 9.54 2.63 3.69
N GLY A 97 9.79 3.78 4.32
CA GLY A 97 9.59 5.10 3.74
C GLY A 97 8.14 5.58 3.71
N GLY A 98 7.93 6.71 3.04
CA GLY A 98 6.61 7.31 2.80
C GLY A 98 5.81 7.74 4.03
N VAL A 99 4.58 8.16 3.73
CA VAL A 99 3.52 8.45 4.71
C VAL A 99 2.39 7.42 4.54
N TRP A 100 1.94 6.86 5.67
CA TRP A 100 0.89 5.84 5.72
C TRP A 100 -0.33 6.41 6.44
N ASP A 101 -1.26 6.98 5.67
CA ASP A 101 -2.42 7.73 6.18
C ASP A 101 -3.68 6.84 6.22
N GLY A 102 -3.99 6.30 7.39
CA GLY A 102 -5.23 5.52 7.59
C GLY A 102 -6.52 6.32 7.44
N ASN A 103 -6.46 7.64 7.21
CA ASN A 103 -7.59 8.54 7.01
C ASN A 103 -8.68 8.40 8.09
N ASN A 104 -8.26 8.12 9.34
CA ASN A 104 -9.17 7.97 10.47
C ASN A 104 -9.50 9.37 11.03
N PRO A 105 -10.75 9.87 10.87
CA PRO A 105 -11.14 11.20 11.36
C PRO A 105 -11.04 11.33 12.89
N GLY A 106 -11.06 10.21 13.62
CA GLY A 106 -10.91 10.17 15.08
C GLY A 106 -9.47 10.12 15.58
N ASN A 107 -8.46 10.19 14.70
CA ASN A 107 -7.06 10.29 15.10
C ASN A 107 -6.66 11.78 15.12
N PRO A 108 -6.77 12.49 16.27
CA PRO A 108 -6.28 13.86 16.36
C PRO A 108 -4.80 13.83 15.98
N ARG A 109 -4.46 14.56 14.90
CA ARG A 109 -3.07 14.74 14.50
C ARG A 109 -2.39 15.41 15.68
N GLY A 110 -1.26 14.84 16.13
CA GLY A 110 -0.43 15.48 17.15
C GLY A 110 -0.10 16.92 16.76
N PRO A 111 0.26 17.78 17.73
CA PRO A 111 0.61 19.17 17.46
C PRO A 111 1.68 19.31 16.38
#